data_AF-A0A0E4CS66-F1
#
_entry.id   AF-A0A0E4CS66-F1
#
_cell.length_a   1.000
_cell.length_b   1.000
_cell.length_c   1.000
_cell.angle_alpha   90.00
_cell.angle_beta   90.00
_cell.angle_gamma   90.00
#
_symmetry.space_group_name_H-M   'P 1'
#
loop_
_entity.id
_entity.type
_entity.pdbx_description
1 polymer ?
#
loop_
_entity_poly.entity_id
_entity_poly.type
_entity_poly.pdbx_seq_one_letter_code
_entity_poly.pdbx_strand_id
1 'polypeptide(L)'
;MFQGESIDGNWTSPTGAKVMYEEALKTAGSEEVFTYSDHKLEEIMTKAELNLNVKEDKATFEMLMYVDSDAFFTALKDEQNAAFTEELKKMGFTYESLDPQQKAEVDANRLSDDELHDLVSDSINQMAKELGGEYDAKGGYVKADVFDGDVDRTKETLDITEINDVVAEGLVEKGESYKYTFKDGVLTLKGEKAEDDLVFEKK
;
A
#
# COMPACT_ATOMS: atom_id res chain seq x y z
N MET A 1 -4.01 -5.19 43.32
CA MET A 1 -3.46 -5.47 41.98
C MET A 1 -4.26 -4.63 41.02
N PHE A 2 -3.66 -3.60 40.44
CA PHE A 2 -4.29 -2.81 39.39
C PHE A 2 -4.31 -3.69 38.13
N GLN A 3 -5.45 -4.33 37.85
CA GLN A 3 -5.73 -4.81 36.51
C GLN A 3 -6.08 -3.57 35.69
N GLY A 4 -5.07 -2.92 35.10
CA GLY A 4 -5.34 -2.10 33.92
C GLY A 4 -6.05 -3.00 32.90
N GLU A 5 -7.11 -2.49 32.28
CA GLU A 5 -7.80 -3.23 31.23
C GLU A 5 -6.78 -3.69 30.17
N SER A 6 -6.84 -4.96 29.79
CA SER A 6 -5.87 -5.51 28.86
C SER A 6 -6.02 -4.84 27.50
N ILE A 7 -4.92 -4.34 26.95
CA ILE A 7 -4.85 -3.84 25.58
C ILE A 7 -4.69 -4.98 24.55
N ASP A 8 -4.79 -6.24 24.98
CA ASP A 8 -4.75 -7.37 24.04
C ASP A 8 -5.91 -7.28 23.04
N GLY A 9 -5.57 -7.51 21.78
CA GLY A 9 -6.53 -7.51 20.69
C GLY A 9 -5.95 -6.99 19.39
N ASN A 10 -6.84 -6.98 18.40
CA ASN A 10 -6.58 -6.38 17.10
C ASN A 10 -7.17 -4.98 17.09
N TRP A 11 -6.34 -4.02 16.71
CA TRP A 11 -6.68 -2.62 16.65
C TRP A 11 -6.41 -2.09 15.24
N THR A 12 -7.12 -1.04 14.86
CA THR A 12 -6.94 -0.35 13.58
C THR A 12 -6.81 1.14 13.80
N SER A 13 -6.05 1.83 12.95
CA SER A 13 -5.98 3.29 12.93
C SER A 13 -6.62 3.83 11.64
N PRO A 14 -7.94 4.14 11.62
CA PRO A 14 -8.60 4.62 10.40
C PRO A 14 -8.02 5.95 9.90
N THR A 15 -7.68 6.86 10.81
CA THR A 15 -7.09 8.15 10.46
C THR A 15 -5.67 7.99 9.92
N GLY A 16 -4.84 7.17 10.57
CA GLY A 16 -3.49 6.89 10.08
C GLY A 16 -3.49 6.21 8.72
N ALA A 17 -4.38 5.23 8.53
CA ALA A 17 -4.57 4.55 7.25
C ALA A 17 -4.96 5.52 6.13
N LYS A 18 -5.84 6.49 6.41
CA LYS A 18 -6.22 7.51 5.43
C LYS A 18 -5.03 8.41 5.05
N VAL A 19 -4.26 8.90 6.03
CA VAL A 19 -3.09 9.76 5.78
C VAL A 19 -2.06 9.01 4.92
N MET A 20 -1.75 7.78 5.31
CA MET A 20 -0.81 6.92 4.58
C MET A 20 -1.26 6.66 3.14
N TYR A 21 -2.55 6.41 2.92
CA TYR A 21 -3.10 6.25 1.57
C TYR A 21 -2.93 7.53 0.73
N GLU A 22 -3.25 8.70 1.28
CA GLU A 22 -3.10 9.99 0.59
C GLU A 22 -1.63 10.31 0.28
N GLU A 23 -0.71 9.98 1.18
CA GLU A 23 0.74 10.13 0.97
C GLU A 23 1.29 9.17 -0.08
N ALA A 24 0.83 7.93 -0.09
CA ALA A 24 1.20 6.95 -1.10
C ALA A 24 0.73 7.41 -2.49
N LEU A 25 -0.52 7.88 -2.61
CA LEU A 25 -1.04 8.45 -3.85
C LEU A 25 -0.25 9.68 -4.30
N LYS A 26 0.12 10.57 -3.37
CA LYS A 26 0.88 11.78 -3.70
C LYS A 26 2.30 11.44 -4.17
N THR A 27 2.94 10.47 -3.54
CA THR A 27 4.30 10.03 -3.89
C THR A 27 4.31 9.35 -5.26
N ALA A 28 3.43 8.37 -5.46
CA ALA A 28 3.36 7.62 -6.71
C ALA A 28 2.70 8.42 -7.86
N GLY A 29 1.76 9.32 -7.56
CA GLY A 29 1.13 10.23 -8.53
C GLY A 29 1.90 11.53 -8.79
N SER A 30 3.11 11.69 -8.23
CA SER A 30 4.00 12.82 -8.56
C SER A 30 4.60 12.71 -9.96
N GLU A 31 4.55 11.52 -10.56
CA GLU A 31 4.84 11.25 -11.97
C GLU A 31 3.54 10.79 -12.67
N GLU A 32 3.35 11.14 -13.94
CA GLU A 32 2.24 10.59 -14.73
C GLU A 32 2.42 9.07 -14.86
N VAL A 33 1.67 8.30 -14.06
CA VAL A 33 1.72 6.82 -14.05
C VAL A 33 1.35 6.23 -15.41
N PHE A 34 0.43 6.89 -16.12
CA PHE A 34 -0.02 6.55 -17.46
C PHE A 34 0.15 7.76 -18.36
N THR A 35 0.74 7.57 -19.54
CA THR A 35 1.11 8.66 -20.46
C THR A 35 0.06 8.86 -21.56
N TYR A 36 -0.56 7.78 -22.03
CA TYR A 36 -1.43 7.78 -23.20
C TYR A 36 -2.90 7.49 -22.86
N SER A 37 -3.19 7.02 -21.65
CA SER A 37 -4.53 6.75 -21.14
C SER A 37 -4.90 7.66 -19.95
N ASP A 38 -6.19 7.85 -19.73
CA ASP A 38 -6.73 8.72 -18.66
C ASP A 38 -6.85 8.00 -17.31
N HIS A 39 -6.20 6.84 -17.17
CA HIS A 39 -6.23 6.04 -15.94
C HIS A 39 -5.54 6.74 -14.78
N LYS A 40 -6.00 6.44 -13.58
CA LYS A 40 -5.48 7.05 -12.36
C LYS A 40 -5.03 5.99 -11.37
N LEU A 41 -4.04 6.35 -10.56
CA LEU A 41 -3.52 5.43 -9.55
C LEU A 41 -4.58 5.05 -8.51
N GLU A 42 -5.53 5.93 -8.21
CA GLU A 42 -6.66 5.68 -7.30
C GLU A 42 -7.63 4.60 -7.82
N GLU A 43 -7.60 4.26 -9.10
CA GLU A 43 -8.36 3.14 -9.66
C GLU A 43 -7.69 1.80 -9.33
N ILE A 44 -6.38 1.82 -9.05
CA ILE A 44 -5.53 0.66 -8.81
C ILE A 44 -5.29 0.48 -7.31
N MET A 45 -4.80 1.52 -6.63
CA MET A 45 -4.63 1.56 -5.19
C MET A 45 -5.93 2.04 -4.58
N THR A 46 -6.65 1.17 -3.88
CA THR A 46 -8.05 1.44 -3.48
C THR A 46 -8.19 1.94 -2.04
N LYS A 47 -7.31 1.48 -1.14
CA LYS A 47 -7.26 1.90 0.27
C LYS A 47 -5.97 1.43 0.95
N ALA A 48 -5.72 1.97 2.13
CA ALA A 48 -4.76 1.41 3.09
C ALA A 48 -5.48 0.97 4.39
N GLU A 49 -4.85 0.07 5.15
CA GLU A 49 -5.20 -0.24 6.53
C GLU A 49 -3.94 -0.26 7.39
N LEU A 50 -4.08 0.19 8.64
CA LEU A 50 -3.03 0.15 9.65
C LEU A 50 -3.54 -0.65 10.84
N ASN A 51 -2.85 -1.74 11.15
CA ASN A 51 -3.30 -2.72 12.12
C ASN A 51 -2.27 -2.89 13.22
N LEU A 52 -2.69 -2.68 14.47
CA LEU A 52 -1.87 -3.00 15.64
C LEU A 52 -2.44 -4.25 16.29
N ASN A 53 -1.65 -5.32 16.35
CA ASN A 53 -2.00 -6.53 17.06
C ASN A 53 -1.19 -6.60 18.35
N VAL A 54 -1.87 -6.68 19.50
CA VAL A 54 -1.22 -6.83 20.80
C VAL A 54 -1.61 -8.17 21.41
N LYS A 55 -0.59 -8.98 21.74
CA LYS A 55 -0.77 -10.28 22.37
C LYS A 55 0.43 -10.62 23.23
N GLU A 56 0.18 -11.06 24.47
CA GLU A 56 1.24 -11.56 25.38
C GLU A 56 2.40 -10.56 25.51
N ASP A 57 2.06 -9.29 25.71
CA ASP A 57 3.00 -8.19 25.90
C ASP A 57 3.89 -7.89 24.67
N LYS A 58 3.50 -8.42 23.51
CA LYS A 58 4.09 -8.10 22.21
C LYS A 58 3.09 -7.33 21.36
N ALA A 59 3.59 -6.34 20.64
CA ALA A 59 2.83 -5.53 19.72
C ALA A 59 3.45 -5.62 18.32
N THR A 60 2.65 -5.89 17.31
CA THR A 60 3.06 -5.85 15.90
C THR A 60 2.17 -4.85 15.19
N PHE A 61 2.79 -3.87 14.54
CA PHE A 61 2.10 -2.85 13.75
C PHE A 61 2.34 -3.11 12.27
N GLU A 62 1.27 -3.31 11.52
CA GLU A 62 1.29 -3.74 10.12
C GLU A 62 0.52 -2.76 9.25
N MET A 63 1.01 -2.55 8.04
CA MET A 63 0.35 -1.83 6.96
C MET A 63 -0.19 -2.82 5.92
N LEU A 64 -1.40 -2.58 5.44
CA LEU A 64 -1.97 -3.24 4.27
C LEU A 64 -2.31 -2.19 3.21
N MET A 65 -1.72 -2.29 2.02
CA MET A 65 -2.05 -1.46 0.86
C MET A 65 -2.83 -2.28 -0.15
N TYR A 66 -4.09 -1.93 -0.40
CA TYR A 66 -4.98 -2.70 -1.27
C TYR A 66 -4.83 -2.30 -2.73
N VAL A 67 -4.68 -3.31 -3.59
CA VAL A 67 -4.47 -3.16 -5.03
C VAL A 67 -5.52 -3.94 -5.79
N ASP A 68 -6.25 -3.28 -6.67
CA ASP A 68 -7.14 -3.89 -7.64
C ASP A 68 -6.32 -4.31 -8.89
N SER A 69 -5.99 -5.60 -8.95
CA SER A 69 -5.17 -6.15 -10.04
C SER A 69 -5.90 -6.17 -11.38
N ASP A 70 -7.24 -6.28 -11.39
CA ASP A 70 -8.03 -6.26 -12.62
C ASP A 70 -8.12 -4.85 -13.19
N ALA A 71 -8.29 -3.84 -12.32
CA ALA A 71 -8.20 -2.44 -12.70
C ALA A 71 -6.80 -2.10 -13.23
N PHE A 72 -5.73 -2.60 -12.60
CA PHE A 72 -4.37 -2.39 -13.08
C PHE A 72 -4.12 -3.03 -14.45
N PHE A 73 -4.57 -4.27 -14.63
CA PHE A 73 -4.52 -4.94 -15.93
C PHE A 73 -5.24 -4.13 -17.02
N THR A 74 -6.44 -3.67 -16.72
CA THR A 74 -7.24 -2.86 -17.65
C THR A 74 -6.50 -1.57 -18.01
N ALA A 75 -5.93 -0.89 -17.02
CA ALA A 75 -5.17 0.34 -17.23
C ALA A 75 -3.94 0.13 -18.12
N LEU A 76 -3.16 -0.94 -17.90
CA LEU A 76 -2.01 -1.26 -18.75
C LEU A 76 -2.41 -1.64 -20.18
N LYS A 77 -3.53 -2.36 -20.34
CA LYS A 77 -4.04 -2.74 -21.65
C LYS A 77 -4.50 -1.51 -22.44
N ASP A 78 -5.20 -0.60 -21.80
CA ASP A 78 -5.67 0.64 -22.42
C ASP A 78 -4.50 1.58 -22.74
N GLU A 79 -3.51 1.68 -21.84
CA GLU A 79 -2.26 2.40 -22.07
C GLU A 79 -1.50 1.86 -23.29
N GLN A 80 -1.35 0.53 -23.38
CA GLN A 80 -0.70 -0.10 -24.53
C GLN A 80 -1.46 0.22 -25.84
N ASN A 81 -2.79 0.05 -25.84
CA ASN A 81 -3.62 0.35 -27.01
C ASN A 81 -3.52 1.82 -27.45
N ALA A 82 -3.51 2.74 -26.49
CA ALA A 82 -3.39 4.17 -26.74
C ALA A 82 -2.00 4.51 -27.28
N ALA A 83 -0.94 3.95 -26.71
CA ALA A 83 0.44 4.13 -27.18
C ALA A 83 0.61 3.68 -28.65
N PHE A 84 0.12 2.48 -29.00
CA PHE A 84 0.15 2.01 -30.39
C PHE A 84 -0.67 2.90 -31.33
N THR A 85 -1.83 3.38 -30.88
CA THR A 85 -2.67 4.27 -31.67
C THR A 85 -1.97 5.61 -31.95
N GLU A 86 -1.33 6.20 -30.94
CA GLU A 86 -0.59 7.45 -31.12
C GLU A 86 0.67 7.27 -31.97
N GLU A 87 1.40 6.15 -31.85
CA GLU A 87 2.54 5.86 -32.73
C GLU A 87 2.12 5.68 -34.20
N LEU A 88 1.03 4.94 -34.47
CA LEU A 88 0.50 4.81 -35.82
C LEU A 88 0.09 6.17 -36.41
N LYS A 89 -0.56 7.00 -35.60
CA LYS A 89 -0.99 8.34 -35.98
C LYS A 89 0.19 9.26 -36.27
N LYS A 90 1.30 9.19 -35.50
CA LYS A 90 2.56 9.90 -35.79
C LYS A 90 3.14 9.51 -37.16
N MET A 91 2.95 8.26 -37.57
CA MET A 91 3.36 7.77 -38.89
C MET A 91 2.33 8.08 -40.00
N GLY A 92 1.20 8.73 -39.69
CA GLY A 92 0.16 9.07 -40.65
C GLY A 92 -0.79 7.92 -40.99
N PHE A 93 -0.81 6.86 -40.16
CA PHE A 93 -1.66 5.69 -40.32
C PHE A 93 -2.72 5.60 -39.21
N THR A 94 -3.79 4.87 -39.50
CA THR A 94 -4.67 4.27 -38.50
C THR A 94 -4.55 2.76 -38.60
N TYR A 95 -4.86 2.02 -37.52
CA TYR A 95 -4.82 0.55 -37.57
C TYR A 95 -5.65 -0.01 -38.74
N GLU A 96 -6.83 0.56 -39.00
CA GLU A 96 -7.69 0.13 -40.11
C GLU A 96 -7.13 0.44 -41.51
N SER A 97 -6.21 1.39 -41.62
CA SER A 97 -5.55 1.71 -42.90
C SER A 97 -4.40 0.77 -43.25
N LEU A 98 -3.95 -0.05 -42.29
CA LEU A 98 -2.85 -0.99 -42.48
C LEU A 98 -3.27 -2.20 -43.31
N ASP A 99 -2.34 -2.71 -44.12
CA ASP A 99 -2.53 -3.98 -44.81
C ASP A 99 -2.45 -5.17 -43.82
N PRO A 100 -2.89 -6.39 -44.20
CA PRO A 100 -2.90 -7.54 -43.29
C PRO A 100 -1.53 -7.93 -42.73
N GLN A 101 -0.44 -7.71 -43.47
CA GLN A 101 0.90 -8.03 -43.01
C GLN A 101 1.33 -7.02 -41.93
N GLN A 102 1.09 -5.73 -42.16
CA GLN A 102 1.37 -4.67 -41.20
C GLN A 102 0.51 -4.81 -39.93
N LYS A 103 -0.76 -5.19 -40.04
CA LYS A 103 -1.61 -5.50 -38.87
C LYS A 103 -1.01 -6.63 -38.05
N ALA A 104 -0.59 -7.72 -38.70
CA ALA A 104 0.05 -8.84 -38.01
C ALA A 104 1.37 -8.45 -37.33
N GLU A 105 2.17 -7.58 -37.93
CA GLU A 105 3.39 -7.05 -37.31
C GLU A 105 3.06 -6.17 -36.09
N VAL A 106 2.06 -5.29 -36.16
CA VAL A 106 1.61 -4.49 -35.01
C VAL A 106 1.11 -5.39 -33.88
N ASP A 107 0.26 -6.37 -34.20
CA ASP A 107 -0.31 -7.27 -33.20
C ASP A 107 0.76 -8.17 -32.56
N ALA A 108 1.77 -8.58 -33.31
CA ALA A 108 2.89 -9.37 -32.78
C ALA A 108 3.83 -8.58 -31.85
N ASN A 109 3.80 -7.24 -31.90
CA ASN A 109 4.58 -6.38 -31.00
C ASN A 109 3.80 -5.99 -29.73
N ARG A 110 2.52 -6.35 -29.63
CA ARG A 110 1.72 -6.15 -28.41
C ARG A 110 2.03 -7.26 -27.42
N LEU A 111 2.08 -6.90 -26.14
CA LEU A 111 2.04 -7.91 -25.09
C LEU A 111 0.66 -8.58 -25.12
N SER A 112 0.66 -9.90 -25.01
CA SER A 112 -0.54 -10.69 -24.82
C SER A 112 -1.19 -10.40 -23.46
N ASP A 113 -2.45 -10.80 -23.29
CA ASP A 113 -3.16 -10.66 -22.02
C ASP A 113 -2.43 -11.40 -20.88
N ASP A 114 -1.85 -12.58 -21.16
CA ASP A 114 -1.05 -13.33 -20.17
C ASP A 114 0.21 -12.56 -19.75
N GLU A 115 0.94 -11.98 -20.72
CA GLU A 115 2.13 -11.17 -20.43
C GLU A 115 1.79 -9.89 -19.66
N LEU A 116 0.62 -9.28 -19.91
CA LEU A 116 0.13 -8.15 -19.14
C LEU A 116 -0.23 -8.55 -17.70
N HIS A 117 -0.86 -9.71 -17.51
CA HIS A 117 -1.13 -10.23 -16.16
C HIS A 117 0.16 -10.53 -15.39
N ASP A 118 1.16 -11.12 -16.05
CA ASP A 118 2.48 -11.34 -15.45
C ASP A 118 3.13 -10.01 -15.07
N LEU A 119 3.07 -9.00 -15.94
CA LEU A 119 3.59 -7.66 -15.65
C LEU A 119 2.89 -6.99 -14.46
N VAL A 120 1.57 -7.12 -14.34
CA VAL A 120 0.82 -6.64 -13.16
C VAL A 120 1.31 -7.36 -11.90
N SER A 121 1.39 -8.69 -11.94
CA SER A 121 1.82 -9.49 -10.79
C SER A 121 3.24 -9.14 -10.37
N ASP A 122 4.17 -9.03 -11.32
CA ASP A 122 5.56 -8.68 -11.07
C ASP A 122 5.69 -7.26 -10.51
N SER A 123 4.90 -6.31 -11.01
CA SER A 123 4.89 -4.92 -10.51
C SER A 123 4.42 -4.85 -9.06
N ILE A 124 3.34 -5.56 -8.72
CA ILE A 124 2.82 -5.60 -7.34
C ILE A 124 3.81 -6.32 -6.41
N ASN A 125 4.40 -7.42 -6.87
CA ASN A 125 5.41 -8.16 -6.11
C ASN A 125 6.69 -7.32 -5.91
N GLN A 126 7.08 -6.52 -6.89
CA GLN A 126 8.19 -5.59 -6.76
C GLN A 126 7.88 -4.51 -5.73
N MET A 127 6.70 -3.88 -5.81
CA MET A 127 6.24 -2.91 -4.80
C MET A 127 6.26 -3.51 -3.39
N ALA A 128 5.78 -4.76 -3.22
CA ALA A 128 5.84 -5.44 -1.94
C ALA A 128 7.27 -5.61 -1.42
N LYS A 129 8.20 -6.05 -2.27
CA LYS A 129 9.61 -6.20 -1.90
C LYS A 129 10.27 -4.87 -1.55
N GLU A 130 9.96 -3.82 -2.31
CA GLU A 130 10.47 -2.48 -2.05
C GLU A 130 10.04 -1.97 -0.68
N LEU A 131 8.80 -2.24 -0.27
CA LEU A 131 8.28 -1.92 1.07
C LEU A 131 8.76 -2.88 2.18
N GLY A 132 9.64 -3.85 1.87
CA GLY A 132 10.07 -4.87 2.83
C GLY A 132 8.95 -5.84 3.25
N GLY A 133 7.92 -5.98 2.41
CA GLY A 133 6.72 -6.74 2.67
C GLY A 133 6.47 -7.89 1.68
N GLU A 134 5.23 -8.37 1.67
CA GLU A 134 4.75 -9.45 0.82
C GLU A 134 3.40 -9.12 0.18
N TYR A 135 3.13 -9.69 -1.00
CA TYR A 135 1.84 -9.54 -1.66
C TYR A 135 0.93 -10.74 -1.36
N ASP A 136 -0.23 -10.49 -0.76
CA ASP A 136 -1.30 -11.47 -0.61
C ASP A 136 -2.27 -11.35 -1.79
N ALA A 137 -2.03 -12.17 -2.81
CA ALA A 137 -2.87 -12.20 -4.02
C ALA A 137 -4.33 -12.60 -3.74
N LYS A 138 -4.59 -13.36 -2.67
CA LYS A 138 -5.95 -13.75 -2.30
C LYS A 138 -6.69 -12.61 -1.61
N GLY A 139 -5.98 -11.85 -0.80
CA GLY A 139 -6.48 -10.67 -0.11
C GLY A 139 -6.52 -9.41 -0.98
N GLY A 140 -5.75 -9.38 -2.06
CA GLY A 140 -5.62 -8.20 -2.93
C GLY A 140 -4.87 -7.06 -2.25
N TYR A 141 -3.87 -7.35 -1.41
CA TYR A 141 -3.10 -6.33 -0.71
C TYR A 141 -1.61 -6.67 -0.59
N VAL A 142 -0.79 -5.63 -0.59
CA VAL A 142 0.58 -5.69 -0.11
C VAL A 142 0.58 -5.48 1.40
N LYS A 143 1.19 -6.40 2.14
CA LYS A 143 1.38 -6.34 3.58
C LYS A 143 2.84 -6.00 3.88
N ALA A 144 3.06 -5.03 4.76
CA ALA A 144 4.39 -4.75 5.31
C ALA A 144 4.27 -4.53 6.82
N ASP A 145 5.17 -5.14 7.59
CA ASP A 145 5.30 -4.84 9.01
C ASP A 145 6.00 -3.48 9.13
N VAL A 146 5.47 -2.59 9.97
CA VAL A 146 6.01 -1.25 10.23
C VAL A 146 6.95 -1.31 11.42
N PHE A 147 6.50 -1.88 12.54
CA PHE A 147 7.32 -2.11 13.71
C PHE A 147 6.83 -3.28 14.55
N ASP A 148 7.75 -3.82 15.35
CA ASP A 148 7.46 -4.70 16.48
C ASP A 148 7.90 -4.04 17.79
N GLY A 149 7.14 -4.26 18.85
CA GLY A 149 7.40 -3.68 20.16
C GLY A 149 7.00 -4.54 21.35
N ASP A 150 7.52 -4.14 22.51
CA ASP A 150 7.24 -4.74 23.81
C ASP A 150 6.31 -3.84 24.61
N VAL A 151 5.26 -4.43 25.17
CA VAL A 151 4.27 -3.73 25.99
C VAL A 151 4.59 -3.92 27.47
N ASP A 152 4.96 -2.85 28.16
CA ASP A 152 5.07 -2.84 29.62
C ASP A 152 3.77 -2.29 30.24
N ARG A 153 2.91 -3.20 30.69
CA ARG A 153 1.62 -2.84 31.33
C ARG A 153 1.75 -2.15 32.67
N THR A 154 2.88 -2.31 33.34
CA THR A 154 3.12 -1.66 34.63
C THR A 154 3.47 -0.20 34.44
N LYS A 155 4.23 0.10 33.37
CA LYS A 155 4.62 1.47 33.01
C LYS A 155 3.68 2.12 32.01
N GLU A 156 2.75 1.37 31.43
CA GLU A 156 1.87 1.80 30.33
C GLU A 156 2.70 2.32 29.15
N THR A 157 3.72 1.54 28.75
CA THR A 157 4.60 1.86 27.61
C THR A 157 4.59 0.78 26.55
N LEU A 158 4.81 1.19 25.31
CA LEU A 158 5.14 0.35 24.17
C LEU A 158 6.54 0.75 23.70
N ASP A 159 7.49 -0.15 23.87
CA ASP A 159 8.90 0.05 23.50
C ASP A 159 9.14 -0.57 22.12
N ILE A 160 9.54 0.23 21.14
CA ILE A 160 9.80 -0.22 19.78
C ILE A 160 11.11 -1.01 19.74
N THR A 161 11.02 -2.28 19.36
CA THR A 161 12.15 -3.24 19.35
C THR A 161 12.75 -3.44 17.96
N GLU A 162 11.90 -3.51 16.94
CA GLU A 162 12.27 -3.67 15.54
C GLU A 162 11.41 -2.73 14.68
N ILE A 163 12.00 -2.24 13.60
CA ILE A 163 11.31 -1.40 12.62
C ILE A 163 11.64 -1.91 11.23
N ASN A 164 10.72 -1.68 10.29
CA ASN A 164 11.02 -1.77 8.88
C ASN A 164 11.42 -0.38 8.38
N ASP A 165 12.72 -0.18 8.19
CA ASP A 165 13.30 1.13 7.86
C ASP A 165 12.67 1.79 6.61
N VAL A 166 12.07 1.01 5.69
CA VAL A 166 11.46 1.56 4.47
C VAL A 166 10.10 2.21 4.75
N VAL A 167 9.26 1.57 5.56
CA VAL A 167 7.90 2.06 5.83
C VAL A 167 7.78 2.82 7.14
N ALA A 168 8.73 2.64 8.06
CA ALA A 168 8.76 3.32 9.34
C ALA A 168 9.38 4.73 9.26
N GLU A 169 10.05 5.08 8.15
CA GLU A 169 10.72 6.37 7.98
C GLU A 169 9.73 7.53 8.19
N GLY A 170 10.02 8.39 9.19
CA GLY A 170 9.18 9.52 9.54
C GLY A 170 7.92 9.19 10.36
N LEU A 171 7.64 7.92 10.64
CA LEU A 171 6.51 7.48 11.47
C LEU A 171 6.92 7.05 12.88
N VAL A 172 7.99 6.27 13.01
CA VAL A 172 8.49 5.75 14.30
C VAL A 172 10.02 5.57 14.26
N GLU A 173 10.69 5.78 15.40
CA GLU A 173 12.12 5.50 15.53
C GLU A 173 12.40 4.20 16.31
N LYS A 174 13.47 3.49 15.93
CA LYS A 174 13.90 2.29 16.66
C LYS A 174 14.35 2.64 18.07
N GLY A 175 13.83 1.93 19.06
CA GLY A 175 14.13 2.16 20.48
C GLY A 175 13.33 3.30 21.11
N GLU A 176 12.41 3.90 20.36
CA GLU A 176 11.43 4.84 20.88
C GLU A 176 10.47 4.14 21.85
N SER A 177 10.00 4.87 22.86
CA SER A 177 9.08 4.37 23.87
C SER A 177 7.86 5.27 23.93
N TYR A 178 6.71 4.72 23.54
CA TYR A 178 5.45 5.42 23.56
C TYR A 178 4.73 5.16 24.86
N LYS A 179 4.28 6.22 25.54
CA LYS A 179 3.23 6.06 26.56
C LYS A 179 1.93 5.71 25.87
N TYR A 180 1.21 4.72 26.38
CA TYR A 180 -0.11 4.41 25.87
C TYR A 180 -1.20 4.70 26.89
N THR A 181 -2.39 5.04 26.39
CA THR A 181 -3.61 5.15 27.19
C THR A 181 -4.70 4.32 26.55
N PHE A 182 -5.46 3.58 27.36
CA PHE A 182 -6.67 2.89 26.91
C PHE A 182 -7.88 3.43 27.66
N LYS A 183 -8.83 4.01 26.92
CA LYS A 183 -10.04 4.59 27.50
C LYS A 183 -11.19 4.54 26.51
N ASP A 184 -12.38 4.18 26.98
CA ASP A 184 -13.61 4.18 26.19
C ASP A 184 -13.49 3.35 24.88
N GLY A 185 -12.71 2.26 24.91
CA GLY A 185 -12.49 1.40 23.74
C GLY A 185 -11.45 1.92 22.74
N VAL A 186 -10.77 3.02 23.05
CA VAL A 186 -9.74 3.64 22.21
C VAL A 186 -8.37 3.47 22.86
N LEU A 187 -7.43 2.94 22.09
CA LEU A 187 -6.02 2.88 22.45
C LEU A 187 -5.29 4.05 21.78
N THR A 188 -4.47 4.77 22.52
CA THR A 188 -3.67 5.89 21.98
C THR A 188 -2.22 5.71 22.37
N LEU A 189 -1.32 5.73 21.40
CA LEU A 189 0.12 5.89 21.61
C LEU A 189 0.44 7.38 21.55
N LYS A 190 1.03 7.91 22.62
CA LYS A 190 1.25 9.34 22.80
C LYS A 190 2.53 9.80 22.10
N GLY A 191 2.38 10.68 21.12
CA GLY A 191 3.50 11.35 20.48
C GLY A 191 4.04 12.52 21.31
N GLU A 192 5.01 13.26 20.77
CA GLU A 192 5.53 14.48 21.42
C GLU A 192 4.45 15.55 21.61
N LYS A 193 3.52 15.64 20.65
CA LYS A 193 2.33 16.49 20.71
C LYS A 193 1.07 15.68 20.42
N ALA A 194 -0.07 16.23 20.77
CA ALA A 194 -1.38 15.61 20.53
C ALA A 194 -1.71 15.40 19.04
N GLU A 195 -1.08 16.17 18.13
CA GLU A 195 -1.21 15.99 16.68
C GLU A 195 -0.41 14.78 16.16
N ASP A 196 0.56 14.30 16.94
CA ASP A 196 1.43 13.16 16.64
C ASP A 196 0.92 11.87 17.33
N ASP A 197 -0.23 11.92 18.01
CA ASP A 197 -0.83 10.76 18.68
C ASP A 197 -1.31 9.73 17.65
N LEU A 198 -0.87 8.47 17.79
CA LEU A 198 -1.42 7.36 17.03
C LEU A 198 -2.66 6.81 17.75
N VAL A 199 -3.82 6.99 17.14
CA VAL A 199 -5.12 6.60 17.69
C VAL A 199 -5.60 5.31 17.04
N PHE A 200 -6.02 4.37 17.88
CA PHE A 200 -6.43 3.03 17.51
C PHE A 200 -7.81 2.67 18.08
N GLU A 201 -8.64 2.08 17.25
CA GLU A 201 -9.95 1.55 17.57
C GLU A 201 -9.93 0.02 17.49
N LYS A 202 -10.74 -0.65 18.32
CA LYS A 202 -10.80 -2.11 18.32
C LYS A 202 -11.48 -2.63 17.05
N LYS A 203 -10.87 -3.60 16.37
CA LYS A 203 -11.48 -4.32 15.23
C LYS A 203 -12.57 -5.29 15.67
#